data_AF-A0A651HWV6-F1
#
_entry.id   AF-A0A651HWV6-F1
#
_cell.length_a   1.000
_cell.length_b   1.000
_cell.length_c   1.000
_cell.angle_alpha   90.00
_cell.angle_beta   90.00
_cell.angle_gamma   90.00
#
_symmetry.space_group_name_H-M   'P 1'
#
loop_
_entity.id
_entity.type
_entity.pdbx_description
1 polymer ?
#
loop_
_entity_poly.entity_id
_entity_poly.type
_entity_poly.pdbx_seq_one_letter_code
_entity_poly.pdbx_strand_id
1 'polypeptide(L)' 'MIERGNQLLILEIKSGKTIHSEFLKNLKQFKKLNPDVQNYLVYGGSQDQDHSECEEVGFGDLEKV' A
#
# COMPACT_ATOMS: atom_id res chain seq x y z
N MET A 1 9.10 1.65 -3.94
CA MET A 1 8.70 2.96 -4.49
C MET A 1 8.90 2.93 -6.00
N ILE A 2 7.96 3.50 -6.75
CA ILE A 2 8.01 3.63 -8.21
C ILE A 2 7.77 5.09 -8.55
N GLU A 3 8.63 5.66 -9.38
CA GLU A 3 8.47 7.02 -9.92
C GLU A 3 7.90 6.94 -11.34
N ARG A 4 6.86 7.72 -11.63
CA ARG A 4 6.21 7.82 -12.95
C ARG A 4 5.98 9.28 -13.31
N GLY A 5 7.01 9.92 -13.88
CA GLY A 5 6.96 11.35 -14.19
C GLY A 5 6.74 12.15 -12.90
N ASN A 6 5.61 12.85 -12.81
CA ASN A 6 5.27 13.66 -11.63
C ASN A 6 4.54 12.86 -10.53
N GLN A 7 4.36 11.55 -10.71
CA GLN A 7 3.67 10.70 -9.73
C GLN A 7 4.68 9.83 -8.98
N LEU A 8 4.52 9.78 -7.66
CA LEU A 8 5.29 8.91 -6.78
C LEU A 8 4.37 7.87 -6.15
N LEU A 9 4.64 6.59 -6.45
CA LEU A 9 3.91 5.46 -5.91
C LEU A 9 4.76 4.81 -4.82
N ILE A 10 4.22 4.75 -3.61
CA ILE A 10 4.83 4.06 -2.48
C ILE A 10 4.16 2.69 -2.39
N LEU A 11 4.95 1.63 -2.43
CA LEU A 11 4.47 0.25 -2.29
C LEU A 11 5.12 -0.36 -1.06
N GLU A 12 4.29 -0.86 -0.16
CA GLU A 12 4.70 -1.72 0.94
C GLU A 12 4.22 -3.14 0.62
N ILE A 13 5.13 -4.12 0.60
CA ILE A 13 4.79 -5.52 0.28
C ILE A 13 4.99 -6.38 1.52
N LYS A 14 3.97 -7.16 1.90
CA LYS A 14 4.00 -8.07 3.04
C LYS A 14 3.50 -9.45 2.61
N SER A 15 4.30 -10.50 2.85
CA SER A 15 3.93 -11.88 2.52
C SER A 15 2.93 -12.51 3.50
N GLY A 16 2.60 -11.81 4.59
CA GLY A 16 1.65 -12.28 5.59
C GLY A 16 0.20 -12.28 5.09
N LYS A 17 -0.61 -13.18 5.66
CA LYS A 17 -2.07 -13.24 5.42
C LYS A 17 -2.87 -12.35 6.36
N THR A 18 -2.24 -11.88 7.43
CA THR A 18 -2.83 -10.96 8.40
C THR A 18 -2.28 -9.56 8.18
N ILE A 19 -3.13 -8.57 8.38
CA ILE A 19 -2.75 -7.16 8.34
C ILE A 19 -2.63 -6.62 9.77
N HIS A 20 -1.63 -5.79 10.00
CA HIS A 20 -1.44 -5.07 11.26
C HIS A 20 -1.31 -3.58 10.96
N SER A 21 -1.89 -2.73 11.82
CA SER A 21 -1.84 -1.28 11.66
C SER A 21 -0.41 -0.72 11.58
N GLU A 22 0.58 -1.43 12.15
CA GLU A 22 1.99 -1.08 12.02
C GLU A 22 2.52 -1.15 10.58
N PHE A 23 1.92 -1.96 9.70
CA PHE A 23 2.32 -2.03 8.29
C PHE A 23 2.04 -0.72 7.56
N LEU A 24 1.09 0.08 8.06
CA LEU A 24 0.75 1.39 7.50
C LEU A 24 1.69 2.50 7.99
N LYS A 25 2.57 2.26 8.98
CA LYS A 25 3.39 3.31 9.60
C LYS A 25 4.28 4.02 8.58
N ASN A 26 4.91 3.26 7.69
CA ASN A 26 5.77 3.81 6.65
C ASN A 26 4.95 4.58 5.60
N LEU A 27 3.81 4.02 5.16
CA LEU A 27 2.90 4.68 4.21
C LEU A 27 2.39 6.02 4.76
N LYS A 28 2.03 6.06 6.04
CA LYS A 28 1.66 7.30 6.76
C LYS A 28 2.80 8.32 6.79
N GLN A 29 4.03 7.86 7.00
CA GLN A 29 5.20 8.75 6.99
C GLN A 29 5.42 9.37 5.60
N PHE A 30 5.32 8.58 4.53
CA PHE A 30 5.46 9.10 3.17
C PHE A 30 4.36 10.10 2.83
N LYS A 31 3.10 9.84 3.22
CA LYS A 31 1.98 10.77 3.03
C LYS A 31 2.17 12.10 3.77
N LYS A 32 2.79 12.08 4.95
CA LYS A 32 3.15 13.29 5.71
C LYS A 32 4.25 14.10 5.04
N LEU A 33 5.23 13.44 4.43
CA LEU A 33 6.34 14.11 3.74
C LEU A 33 5.92 14.68 2.39
N ASN A 34 5.04 13.99 1.69
CA ASN A 34 4.50 14.42 0.41
C ASN A 34 3.02 13.97 0.32
N PRO A 35 2.06 14.90 0.45
CA PRO A 35 0.63 14.59 0.38
C PRO A 35 0.17 14.01 -0.96
N ASP A 36 0.93 14.24 -2.04
CA ASP A 36 0.56 13.81 -3.40
C ASP A 36 0.95 12.37 -3.71
N VAL A 37 1.64 11.67 -2.79
CA VAL A 37 1.99 10.26 -2.99
C VAL A 37 0.75 9.36 -2.98
N GLN A 38 0.80 8.36 -3.85
CA GLN A 38 -0.15 7.25 -3.86
C GLN A 38 0.45 6.07 -3.10
N ASN A 39 -0.25 5.61 -2.07
CA ASN A 39 0.21 4.52 -1.22
C ASN A 39 -0.53 3.23 -1.57
N TYR A 40 0.24 2.16 -1.75
CA TYR A 40 -0.25 0.80 -2.00
C TYR A 40 0.30 -0.16 -0.94
N LEU A 41 -0.59 -0.97 -0.37
CA LEU A 41 -0.23 -2.10 0.47
C LEU A 41 -0.54 -3.40 -0.27
N VAL A 42 0.51 -4.13 -0.64
CA VAL A 42 0.37 -5.44 -1.30
C VAL A 42 0.54 -6.54 -0.26
N TYR A 43 -0.48 -7.36 -0.04
CA TYR A 43 -0.37 -8.46 0.93
C TYR A 43 -1.20 -9.70 0.58
N GLY A 44 -0.87 -10.82 1.20
CA GLY A 44 -1.45 -12.14 0.90
C GLY A 44 -2.78 -12.44 1.60
N GLY A 45 -3.38 -11.45 2.25
CA GLY A 45 -4.65 -11.56 2.96
C GLY A 45 -5.81 -10.91 2.22
N SER A 46 -6.95 -10.82 2.90
CA SER A 46 -8.21 -10.29 2.34
C SER A 46 -9.01 -9.52 3.40
N GLN A 47 -8.33 -8.89 4.35
CA GLN A 47 -8.95 -8.16 5.45
C GLN A 47 -9.10 -6.70 5.06
N ASP A 48 -10.33 -6.21 4.88
CA ASP A 48 -10.57 -4.79 4.59
C ASP A 48 -10.02 -3.89 5.72
N GLN A 49 -9.10 -2.96 5.40
CA GLN A 49 -8.79 -1.81 6.25
C GLN A 49 -9.56 -0.57 5.81
N ASP A 50 -9.51 0.44 6.67
CA ASP A 50 -9.92 1.80 6.33
C ASP A 50 -9.09 2.33 5.14
N HIS A 51 -9.75 2.49 3.99
CA HIS A 51 -9.17 2.95 2.72
C HIS A 51 -8.66 4.41 2.76
N SER A 52 -8.83 5.12 3.87
CA SER A 52 -8.33 6.49 4.00
C SER A 52 -6.79 6.60 3.94
N GLU A 53 -6.07 5.52 4.19
CA GLU A 53 -4.60 5.54 4.36
C GLU A 53 -3.82 4.96 3.15
N CYS A 54 -4.37 3.96 2.45
CA CYS A 54 -3.76 3.34 1.27
C CYS A 54 -4.76 2.51 0.45
N GLU A 55 -4.40 2.23 -0.80
CA GLU A 55 -5.06 1.21 -1.61
C GLU A 55 -4.45 -0.17 -1.31
N GLU A 56 -5.30 -1.19 -1.14
CA GLU A 56 -4.89 -2.56 -0.87
C GLU A 56 -4.89 -3.38 -2.16
N VAL A 57 -3.85 -4.19 -2.35
CA VAL A 57 -3.76 -5.13 -3.47
C VAL A 57 -3.51 -6.53 -2.91
N GLY A 58 -4.49 -7.41 -3.06
CA GLY A 58 -4.36 -8.81 -2.67
C GLY A 58 -3.53 -9.59 -3.67
N PHE A 59 -2.86 -10.66 -3.24
CA PHE A 59 -2.15 -11.54 -4.18
C PHE A 59 -3.08 -12.17 -5.24
N GLY A 60 -4.36 -12.37 -4.92
CA GLY A 60 -5.36 -12.82 -5.90
C GLY A 60 -5.66 -11.81 -7.01
N ASP A 61 -5.34 -10.52 -6.82
CA ASP A 61 -5.47 -9.49 -7.85
C ASP A 61 -4.28 -9.52 -8.82
N LEU A 62 -3.13 -10.05 -8.40
CA LEU A 62 -1.92 -10.16 -9.22
C LEU A 62 -2.01 -11.25 -10.29
N GLU A 63 -2.84 -12.27 -10.08
CA GLU A 63 -3.02 -13.37 -11.04
C GLU A 63 -3.86 -12.98 -12.27
N LYS A 64 -4.42 -11.76 -12.30
CA LYS A 64 -5.27 -11.25 -13.38
C LYS A 64 -4.57 -10.26 -14.33
N VAL A 65 -3.27 -10.04 -14.16
CA VAL A 65 -2.46 -9.10 -14.97
C VAL A 65 -1.54 -9.86 -15.92
#